data_AF-A0A503AYT7-F1
#
_entry.id   AF-A0A503AYT7-F1
#
_cell.length_a   1.000
_cell.length_b   1.000
_cell.length_c   1.000
_cell.angle_alpha   90.00
_cell.angle_beta   90.00
_cell.angle_gamma   90.00
#
_symmetry.space_group_name_H-M   'P 1'
#
loop_
_entity.id
_entity.type
_entity.pdbx_description
1 polymer ?
#
loop_
_entity_poly.entity_id
_entity_poly.type
_entity_poly.pdbx_seq_one_letter_code
_entity_poly.pdbx_strand_id
1 'polypeptide(L)'
;MKCFWSWLKANTDESQGLGALAGVLVAIIGFGVTYSQLRSANVTLQASNAYTIQKDGRELLDTIQENGFVRNLVDGKLKPEDQEKARFDLWKMFNFYLSVYRQSKAGGIGDEFRESYKRDFCGFVRLAQVDTEWKTMLADKSVSTEHTKMREDWCAKK
;
A
#
# COMPACT_ATOMS: atom_id res chain seq x y z
N MET A 1 37.31 -54.19 13.10
CA MET A 1 36.56 -53.03 13.63
C MET A 1 37.34 -52.11 14.59
N LYS A 2 38.58 -52.43 15.03
CA LYS A 2 39.36 -51.53 15.93
C LYS A 2 40.17 -50.44 15.19
N CYS A 3 40.56 -50.65 13.93
CA CYS A 3 41.38 -49.68 13.19
C CYS A 3 40.59 -48.45 12.68
N PHE A 4 39.30 -48.59 12.39
CA PHE A 4 38.46 -47.48 11.92
C PHE A 4 38.24 -46.42 13.01
N TRP A 5 38.10 -46.86 14.26
CA TRP A 5 37.92 -45.98 15.41
C TRP A 5 39.21 -45.24 15.82
N SER A 6 40.38 -45.86 15.64
CA SER A 6 41.68 -45.18 15.87
C SER A 6 41.98 -44.14 14.78
N TRP A 7 41.56 -44.38 13.53
CA TRP A 7 41.76 -43.43 12.43
C TRP A 7 40.85 -42.19 12.55
N LEU A 8 39.62 -42.35 13.04
CA LEU A 8 38.72 -41.23 13.35
C LEU A 8 39.23 -40.37 14.53
N LYS A 9 39.83 -40.99 15.56
CA LYS A 9 40.39 -40.26 16.70
C LYS A 9 41.69 -39.51 16.40
N ALA A 10 42.45 -39.94 15.40
CA ALA A 10 43.70 -39.28 15.03
C ALA A 10 43.50 -37.98 14.21
N ASN A 11 42.29 -37.73 13.70
CA ASN A 11 41.96 -36.54 12.88
C ASN A 11 41.02 -35.54 13.58
N THR A 12 40.62 -35.79 14.83
CA THR A 12 39.65 -34.94 15.55
C THR A 12 40.24 -33.70 16.22
N ASP A 13 41.57 -33.62 16.38
CA ASP A 13 42.21 -32.48 17.06
C ASP A 13 42.49 -31.28 16.14
N GLU A 14 42.18 -31.38 14.84
CA GLU A 14 42.37 -30.30 13.85
C GLU A 14 41.03 -29.76 13.28
N SER A 15 39.89 -30.23 13.80
CA SER A 15 38.56 -29.95 13.21
C SER A 15 37.68 -28.98 14.01
N GLN A 16 38.14 -28.47 15.16
CA GLN A 16 37.35 -27.53 15.99
C GLN A 16 37.26 -26.11 15.38
N GLY A 17 38.19 -25.72 14.49
CA GLY A 17 38.16 -24.43 13.78
C GLY A 17 37.31 -24.43 12.50
N LEU A 18 37.16 -25.58 11.83
CA LEU A 18 36.47 -25.70 10.54
C LEU A 18 34.94 -25.83 10.67
N GLY A 19 34.44 -26.44 11.75
CA GLY A 19 33.01 -26.59 12.00
C GLY A 19 32.29 -25.26 12.28
N ALA A 20 32.94 -24.34 12.99
CA ALA A 20 32.40 -23.01 13.28
C ALA A 20 32.29 -22.14 12.02
N LEU A 21 33.27 -22.22 11.12
CA LEU A 21 33.27 -21.51 9.84
C LEU A 21 32.20 -22.03 8.87
N ALA A 22 31.98 -23.35 8.81
CA ALA A 22 30.92 -23.93 8.00
C ALA A 22 29.51 -23.56 8.51
N GLY A 23 29.30 -23.53 9.83
CA GLY A 23 28.03 -23.12 10.43
C GLY A 23 27.68 -21.65 10.16
N VAL A 24 28.66 -20.76 10.22
CA VAL A 24 28.48 -19.32 9.88
C VAL A 24 28.16 -19.12 8.41
N LEU A 25 28.80 -19.87 7.50
CA LEU A 25 28.50 -19.81 6.05
C LEU A 25 27.09 -20.31 5.71
N VAL A 26 26.63 -21.41 6.32
CA VAL A 26 25.26 -21.92 6.13
C VAL A 26 24.23 -20.94 6.70
N ALA A 27 24.51 -20.29 7.84
CA ALA A 27 23.64 -19.24 8.38
C ALA A 27 23.56 -18.02 7.46
N ILE A 28 24.69 -17.51 6.94
CA ILE A 28 24.71 -16.36 6.01
C ILE A 28 23.97 -16.68 4.71
N ILE A 29 24.16 -17.87 4.14
CA ILE A 29 23.45 -18.31 2.93
C ILE A 29 21.96 -18.48 3.22
N GLY A 30 21.58 -19.05 4.37
CA GLY A 30 20.19 -19.17 4.81
C GLY A 30 19.50 -17.81 4.95
N PHE A 31 20.14 -16.86 5.63
CA PHE A 31 19.63 -15.48 5.76
C PHE A 31 19.57 -14.75 4.42
N GLY A 32 20.53 -14.96 3.51
CA GLY A 32 20.52 -14.39 2.16
C GLY A 32 19.39 -14.93 1.28
N VAL A 33 19.14 -16.24 1.35
CA VAL A 33 18.01 -16.88 0.67
C VAL A 33 16.68 -16.41 1.27
N THR A 34 16.55 -16.36 2.60
CA THR A 34 15.37 -15.79 3.26
C THR A 34 15.16 -14.32 2.91
N TYR A 35 16.22 -13.51 2.83
CA TYR A 35 16.13 -12.12 2.40
C TYR A 35 15.67 -11.98 0.94
N SER A 36 16.19 -12.83 0.05
CA SER A 36 15.74 -12.88 -1.35
C SER A 36 14.28 -13.36 -1.47
N GLN A 37 13.85 -14.33 -0.65
CA GLN A 37 12.47 -14.79 -0.59
C GLN A 37 11.54 -13.72 -0.01
N LEU A 38 11.95 -12.99 1.02
CA LEU A 38 11.20 -11.85 1.56
C LEU A 38 11.09 -10.74 0.51
N ARG A 39 12.15 -10.47 -0.25
CA ARG A 39 12.10 -9.48 -1.33
C ARG A 39 11.17 -9.90 -2.47
N SER A 40 11.27 -11.14 -2.93
CA SER A 40 10.37 -11.68 -3.97
C SER A 40 8.93 -11.79 -3.48
N ALA A 41 8.71 -12.21 -2.23
CA ALA A 41 7.41 -12.23 -1.60
C ALA A 41 6.83 -10.82 -1.46
N ASN A 42 7.63 -9.83 -1.07
CA ASN A 42 7.22 -8.43 -1.03
C ASN A 42 6.82 -7.91 -2.42
N VAL A 43 7.57 -8.24 -3.46
CA VAL A 43 7.21 -7.86 -4.84
C VAL A 43 5.89 -8.53 -5.27
N THR A 44 5.71 -9.82 -4.99
CA THR A 44 4.46 -10.53 -5.28
C THR A 44 3.28 -9.98 -4.48
N LEU A 45 3.47 -9.66 -3.20
CA LEU A 45 2.47 -9.05 -2.33
C LEU A 45 2.10 -7.65 -2.83
N GLN A 46 3.09 -6.84 -3.23
CA GLN A 46 2.85 -5.52 -3.82
C GLN A 46 2.06 -5.61 -5.12
N ALA A 47 2.40 -6.56 -5.99
CA ALA A 47 1.67 -6.78 -7.24
C ALA A 47 0.23 -7.27 -6.98
N SER A 48 0.04 -8.19 -6.03
CA SER A 48 -1.29 -8.68 -5.65
C SER A 48 -2.16 -7.57 -5.05
N ASN A 49 -1.61 -6.75 -4.14
CA ASN A 49 -2.31 -5.62 -3.56
C ASN A 49 -2.65 -4.55 -4.61
N ALA A 50 -1.71 -4.25 -5.52
CA ALA A 50 -1.93 -3.31 -6.62
C ALA A 50 -3.08 -3.79 -7.53
N TYR A 51 -3.12 -5.08 -7.85
CA TYR A 51 -4.21 -5.66 -8.64
C TYR A 51 -5.56 -5.55 -7.92
N THR A 52 -5.62 -5.91 -6.63
CA THR A 52 -6.85 -5.78 -5.83
C THR A 52 -7.32 -4.33 -5.76
N ILE A 53 -6.43 -3.38 -5.48
CA ILE A 53 -6.75 -1.94 -5.47
C ILE A 53 -7.29 -1.48 -6.82
N GLN A 54 -6.69 -1.93 -7.94
CA GLN A 54 -7.19 -1.59 -9.28
C GLN A 54 -8.57 -2.17 -9.55
N LYS A 55 -8.84 -3.40 -9.09
CA LYS A 55 -10.15 -4.03 -9.22
C LYS A 55 -11.20 -3.27 -8.40
N ASP A 56 -10.94 -3.05 -7.12
CA ASP A 56 -11.83 -2.31 -6.22
C ASP A 56 -12.06 -0.88 -6.71
N GLY A 57 -11.00 -0.25 -7.24
CA GLY A 57 -11.09 1.07 -7.86
C GLY A 57 -11.99 1.11 -9.08
N ARG A 58 -11.95 0.09 -9.96
CA ARG A 58 -12.87 -0.01 -11.11
C ARG A 58 -14.31 -0.22 -10.65
N GLU A 59 -14.56 -1.16 -9.74
CA GLU A 59 -15.90 -1.43 -9.21
C GLU A 59 -16.51 -0.19 -8.54
N LEU A 60 -15.69 0.56 -7.80
CA LEU A 60 -16.08 1.84 -7.20
C LEU A 60 -16.40 2.90 -8.27
N LEU A 61 -15.54 3.05 -9.28
CA LEU A 61 -15.73 4.02 -10.35
C LEU A 61 -16.98 3.71 -11.18
N ASP A 62 -17.21 2.44 -11.51
CA ASP A 62 -18.40 1.99 -12.24
C ASP A 62 -19.66 2.36 -11.44
N THR A 63 -19.68 2.05 -10.14
CA THR A 63 -20.81 2.40 -9.25
C THR A 63 -21.05 3.92 -9.19
N ILE A 64 -19.98 4.72 -9.04
CA ILE A 64 -20.10 6.19 -8.95
C ILE A 64 -20.49 6.80 -10.30
N GLN A 65 -20.01 6.23 -11.40
CA GLN A 65 -20.31 6.68 -12.74
C GLN A 65 -21.77 6.38 -13.11
N GLU A 66 -22.28 5.20 -12.74
CA GLU A 66 -23.70 4.83 -12.90
C GLU A 66 -24.62 5.78 -12.13
N ASN A 67 -24.23 6.16 -10.91
CA ASN A 67 -24.97 7.13 -10.10
C ASN A 67 -24.94 8.55 -10.68
N GLY A 68 -23.80 8.98 -11.23
CA GLY A 68 -23.60 10.29 -11.87
C GLY A 68 -23.54 11.48 -10.91
N PHE A 69 -23.72 11.30 -9.60
CA PHE A 69 -23.79 12.42 -8.64
C PHE A 69 -22.47 13.21 -8.53
N VAL A 70 -21.33 12.52 -8.46
CA VAL A 70 -20.01 13.19 -8.38
C VAL A 70 -19.72 13.96 -9.67
N ARG A 71 -20.10 13.41 -10.84
CA ARG A 71 -19.97 14.13 -12.11
C ARG A 71 -20.84 15.38 -12.14
N ASN A 72 -22.11 15.25 -11.74
CA ASN A 72 -23.02 16.39 -11.69
C ASN A 72 -22.54 17.45 -10.70
N LEU A 73 -21.94 17.06 -9.57
CA LEU A 73 -21.30 17.98 -8.63
C LEU A 73 -20.17 18.78 -9.30
N VAL A 74 -19.21 18.07 -9.92
CA VAL A 74 -18.05 18.69 -10.58
C VAL A 74 -18.47 19.61 -11.73
N ASP A 75 -19.48 19.20 -12.51
CA ASP A 75 -20.02 19.97 -13.63
C ASP A 75 -20.93 21.15 -13.18
N GLY A 76 -21.20 21.30 -11.88
CA GLY A 76 -22.10 22.34 -11.36
C GLY A 76 -23.58 22.13 -11.72
N LYS A 77 -23.98 20.89 -12.01
CA LYS A 77 -25.31 20.46 -12.43
C LYS A 77 -26.04 19.62 -11.38
N LEU A 78 -25.45 19.48 -10.19
CA LEU A 78 -26.06 18.70 -9.11
C LEU A 78 -27.32 19.37 -8.62
N LYS A 79 -28.40 18.60 -8.53
CA LYS A 79 -29.66 19.08 -7.97
C LYS A 79 -29.57 19.09 -6.44
N PRO A 80 -30.23 20.03 -5.75
CA PRO A 80 -30.20 20.11 -4.28
C PRO A 80 -30.61 18.80 -3.58
N GLU A 81 -31.59 18.07 -4.12
CA GLU A 81 -32.06 16.80 -3.58
C GLU A 81 -31.03 15.65 -3.67
N ASP A 82 -30.01 15.79 -4.53
CA ASP A 82 -28.97 14.78 -4.72
C ASP A 82 -27.67 15.11 -3.96
N GLN A 83 -27.65 16.21 -3.19
CA GLN A 83 -26.47 16.66 -2.43
C GLN A 83 -25.94 15.58 -1.48
N GLU A 84 -26.81 14.92 -0.72
CA GLU A 84 -26.38 13.85 0.19
C GLU A 84 -25.82 12.63 -0.53
N LYS A 85 -26.38 12.28 -1.70
CA LYS A 85 -25.89 11.15 -2.50
C LYS A 85 -24.52 11.46 -3.07
N ALA A 86 -24.30 12.68 -3.56
CA ALA A 86 -22.99 13.14 -4.00
C ALA A 86 -21.96 13.11 -2.86
N ARG A 87 -22.33 13.57 -1.66
CA ARG A 87 -21.47 13.48 -0.47
C ARG A 87 -21.14 12.06 -0.09
N PHE A 88 -22.12 11.14 -0.17
CA PHE A 88 -21.88 9.73 0.11
C PHE A 88 -20.92 9.09 -0.91
N ASP A 89 -21.06 9.40 -2.20
CA ASP A 89 -20.14 8.90 -3.22
C ASP A 89 -18.74 9.51 -3.07
N LEU A 90 -18.62 10.80 -2.76
CA LEU A 90 -17.35 11.43 -2.39
C LEU A 90 -16.70 10.76 -1.17
N TRP A 91 -17.49 10.46 -0.14
CA TRP A 91 -17.01 9.76 1.04
C TRP A 91 -16.41 8.39 0.69
N LYS A 92 -17.05 7.62 -0.20
CA LYS A 92 -16.48 6.36 -0.68
C LYS A 92 -15.15 6.57 -1.40
N MET A 93 -15.06 7.56 -2.30
CA MET A 93 -13.82 7.89 -3.01
C MET A 93 -12.71 8.24 -2.02
N PHE A 94 -12.98 9.11 -1.04
CA PHE A 94 -11.98 9.51 -0.05
C PHE A 94 -11.50 8.34 0.81
N ASN A 95 -12.40 7.43 1.22
CA ASN A 95 -12.00 6.22 1.94
C ASN A 95 -11.18 5.26 1.08
N PHE A 96 -11.48 5.16 -0.21
CA PHE A 96 -10.67 4.39 -1.14
C PHE A 96 -9.26 4.96 -1.27
N TYR A 97 -9.08 6.26 -1.50
CA TYR A 97 -7.73 6.85 -1.52
C TYR A 97 -7.02 6.70 -0.16
N LEU A 98 -7.75 6.79 0.95
CA LEU A 98 -7.18 6.57 2.28
C LEU A 98 -6.68 5.12 2.47
N SER A 99 -7.38 4.14 1.92
CA SER A 99 -6.93 2.74 1.95
C SER A 99 -5.63 2.57 1.14
N VAL A 100 -5.56 3.18 -0.05
CA VAL A 100 -4.35 3.19 -0.88
C VAL A 100 -3.18 3.89 -0.16
N TYR A 101 -3.44 5.03 0.49
CA TYR A 101 -2.44 5.73 1.30
C TYR A 101 -1.88 4.84 2.40
N ARG A 102 -2.74 4.16 3.16
CA ARG A 102 -2.32 3.23 4.23
C ARG A 102 -1.49 2.07 3.68
N GLN A 103 -1.92 1.48 2.57
CA GLN A 103 -1.15 0.43 1.90
C GLN A 103 0.22 0.94 1.44
N SER A 104 0.29 2.18 0.96
CA SER A 104 1.57 2.80 0.56
C SER A 104 2.53 3.01 1.74
N LYS A 105 2.00 3.47 2.89
CA LYS A 105 2.81 3.69 4.10
C LYS A 105 3.28 2.39 4.74
N ALA A 106 2.53 1.30 4.54
CA ALA A 106 2.90 -0.04 4.97
C ALA A 106 3.88 -0.76 4.01
N GLY A 107 4.28 -0.13 2.90
CA GLY A 107 5.09 -0.79 1.86
C GLY A 107 4.33 -1.87 1.08
N GLY A 108 2.99 -1.90 1.21
CA GLY A 108 2.10 -2.87 0.57
C GLY A 108 1.85 -2.62 -0.91
N ILE A 109 2.32 -1.50 -1.47
CA ILE A 109 2.32 -1.20 -2.91
C ILE A 109 3.63 -0.54 -3.33
N GLY A 110 3.99 -0.67 -4.61
CA GLY A 110 5.19 -0.05 -5.17
C GLY A 110 5.08 1.48 -5.30
N ASP A 111 6.22 2.16 -5.34
CA ASP A 111 6.30 3.62 -5.41
C ASP A 111 5.62 4.20 -6.66
N GLU A 112 5.80 3.57 -7.83
CA GLU A 112 5.17 4.03 -9.07
C GLU A 112 3.65 4.03 -8.97
N PHE A 113 3.08 2.96 -8.39
CA PHE A 113 1.66 2.81 -8.16
C PHE A 113 1.15 3.87 -7.17
N ARG A 114 1.89 4.11 -6.08
CA ARG A 114 1.60 5.19 -5.12
C ARG A 114 1.57 6.55 -5.80
N GLU A 115 2.58 6.90 -6.59
CA GLU A 115 2.65 8.23 -7.23
C GLU A 115 1.53 8.44 -8.23
N SER A 116 1.05 7.39 -8.91
CA SER A 116 -0.12 7.48 -9.79
C SER A 116 -1.38 7.88 -9.02
N TYR A 117 -1.73 7.17 -7.95
CA TYR A 117 -2.91 7.46 -7.13
C TYR A 117 -2.79 8.79 -6.38
N LYS A 118 -1.58 9.17 -5.97
CA LYS A 118 -1.31 10.47 -5.36
C LYS A 118 -1.63 11.61 -6.33
N ARG A 119 -1.17 11.53 -7.59
CA ARG A 119 -1.46 12.56 -8.62
C ARG A 119 -2.97 12.66 -8.87
N ASP A 120 -3.63 11.52 -9.01
CA ASP A 120 -5.07 11.44 -9.25
C ASP A 120 -5.87 12.07 -8.10
N PHE A 121 -5.62 11.64 -6.86
CA PHE A 121 -6.23 12.22 -5.66
C PHE A 121 -6.00 13.74 -5.57
N CYS A 122 -4.76 14.20 -5.74
CA CYS A 122 -4.44 15.62 -5.62
C CYS A 122 -5.01 16.47 -6.75
N GLY A 123 -5.20 15.90 -7.95
CA GLY A 123 -5.95 16.56 -9.03
C GLY A 123 -7.42 16.68 -8.68
N PHE A 124 -8.01 15.58 -8.20
CA PHE A 124 -9.43 15.50 -7.84
C PHE A 124 -9.82 16.45 -6.71
N VAL A 125 -9.10 16.47 -5.59
CA VAL A 125 -9.42 17.33 -4.43
C VAL A 125 -9.10 18.82 -4.65
N ARG A 126 -8.47 19.18 -5.78
CA ARG A 126 -8.25 20.58 -6.18
C ARG A 126 -9.39 21.14 -7.02
N LEU A 127 -10.33 20.30 -7.47
CA LEU A 127 -11.55 20.77 -8.12
C LEU A 127 -12.37 21.59 -7.12
N ALA A 128 -12.79 22.80 -7.50
CA ALA A 128 -13.41 23.76 -6.57
C ALA A 128 -14.63 23.19 -5.83
N GLN A 129 -15.47 22.42 -6.54
CA GLN A 129 -16.66 21.78 -5.97
C GLN A 129 -16.28 20.68 -4.97
N VAL A 130 -15.25 19.88 -5.30
CA VAL A 130 -14.75 18.82 -4.42
C VAL A 130 -14.07 19.39 -3.17
N ASP A 131 -13.29 20.46 -3.31
CA ASP A 131 -12.67 21.14 -2.16
C ASP A 131 -13.71 21.77 -1.22
N THR A 132 -14.81 22.29 -1.79
CA THR A 132 -15.94 22.82 -1.01
C THR A 132 -16.59 21.70 -0.22
N GLU A 133 -16.94 20.58 -0.86
CA GLU A 133 -17.52 19.43 -0.15
C GLU A 133 -16.54 18.83 0.86
N TRP A 134 -15.25 18.76 0.56
CA TRP A 134 -14.24 18.32 1.53
C TRP A 134 -14.28 19.15 2.81
N LYS A 135 -14.35 20.48 2.70
CA LYS A 135 -14.42 21.39 3.86
C LYS A 135 -15.71 21.18 4.66
N THR A 136 -16.83 21.00 3.97
CA THR A 136 -18.13 20.67 4.60
C THR A 136 -18.03 19.34 5.36
N MET A 137 -17.51 18.30 4.70
CA MET A 137 -17.35 16.97 5.29
C MET A 137 -16.32 16.94 6.44
N LEU A 138 -15.37 17.87 6.45
CA LEU A 138 -14.43 18.02 7.56
C LEU A 138 -15.13 18.68 8.76
N ALA A 139 -15.96 19.69 8.51
CA ALA A 139 -16.73 20.38 9.53
C ALA A 139 -17.79 19.48 10.19
N ASP A 140 -18.45 18.62 9.40
CA ASP A 140 -19.45 17.66 9.89
C ASP A 140 -18.86 16.33 10.41
N LYS A 141 -17.54 16.17 10.32
CA LYS A 141 -16.76 15.00 10.76
C LYS A 141 -17.00 13.72 9.95
N SER A 142 -17.55 13.81 8.74
CA SER A 142 -17.64 12.69 7.78
C SER A 142 -16.27 12.26 7.26
N VAL A 143 -15.30 13.19 7.21
CA VAL A 143 -13.88 12.86 7.00
C VAL A 143 -13.06 13.04 8.28
N SER A 144 -12.20 12.07 8.54
CA SER A 144 -11.37 12.02 9.76
C SER A 144 -10.05 12.78 9.64
N THR A 145 -9.32 12.89 10.76
CA THR A 145 -7.95 13.43 10.80
C THR A 145 -6.99 12.67 9.87
N GLU A 146 -7.20 11.37 9.68
CA GLU A 146 -6.39 10.55 8.76
C GLU A 146 -6.54 10.98 7.30
N HIS A 147 -7.73 11.44 6.91
CA HIS A 147 -7.96 11.99 5.57
C HIS A 147 -7.19 13.30 5.39
N THR A 148 -7.21 14.16 6.42
CA THR A 148 -6.47 15.42 6.42
C THR A 148 -4.96 15.17 6.32
N LYS A 149 -4.43 14.25 7.13
CA LYS A 149 -3.03 13.84 7.09
C LYS A 149 -2.64 13.28 5.72
N MET A 150 -3.46 12.42 5.13
CA MET A 150 -3.24 11.93 3.77
C MET A 150 -3.15 13.10 2.77
N ARG A 151 -4.09 14.04 2.81
CA ARG A 151 -4.12 15.20 1.92
C ARG A 151 -2.88 16.08 2.09
N GLU A 152 -2.43 16.30 3.31
CA GLU A 152 -1.20 17.04 3.62
C GLU A 152 0.03 16.32 3.06
N ASP A 153 0.20 15.04 3.40
CA ASP A 153 1.33 14.21 2.95
C ASP A 153 1.41 14.12 1.42
N TRP A 154 0.27 13.95 0.75
CA TRP A 154 0.20 13.71 -0.69
C TRP A 154 0.18 14.98 -1.52
N CYS A 155 -0.48 16.05 -1.05
CA CYS A 155 -0.78 17.22 -1.86
C CYS A 155 -0.06 18.49 -1.41
N ALA A 156 0.78 18.44 -0.36
CA ALA A 156 1.65 19.55 0.01
C ALA A 156 2.39 20.09 -1.22
N LYS A 157 2.34 21.41 -1.42
CA LYS A 157 3.14 22.09 -2.43
C LYS A 157 4.61 21.89 -2.06
N LYS A 158 5.36 21.20 -2.92
CA LYS A 158 6.82 21.34 -2.93
C LYS A 158 7.18 22.69 -3.53
#